data_AF-A0A916WLT9-F1
#
_entry.id   AF-A0A916WLT9-F1
#
_cell.length_a   1.000
_cell.length_b   1.000
_cell.length_c   1.000
_cell.angle_alpha   90.00
_cell.angle_beta   90.00
_cell.angle_gamma   90.00
#
_symmetry.space_group_name_H-M   'P 1'
#
loop_
_entity.id
_entity.type
_entity.pdbx_description
1 polymer ?
#
loop_
_entity_poly.entity_id
_entity_poly.type
_entity_poly.pdbx_seq_one_letter_code
_entity_poly.pdbx_strand_id
1 'polypeptide(L)'
;MGIIIDRTDGLASSAAMKGPVRCATTQNIVLCGLQVIDGLQLAENDRVLVKDQTDSRTNGLYVVSVGLWRRSADFNNNRDVREGTMIIVTDGVLNAGQWYVASDNPINIGTTLLAFKRVLTFGLAPGQINGGVVFETKAQMDASLNYADKQMAWVIRDPAVGNNGTYYKSGASGFGSWIRIGDLPYSFIPATNTGVGTDNAIQATTEIPIPLVDRAVLIALPIVATTTGDATVSFNGGAPLPIADSTGVVVPSGEMEAGQIVCGYKYQGQFRILAGRRGWSPLLRVVADGARRVLQLYDWTAGHGPKPNVYGYLGPNGIVSDITQATDIRGPEGPNGPGTGDMLKDVYDPRRIEGDAYPYRSKAEVEAATIPISVDFIQLVGYYAAGDGGGALYKRVTSEPSHAGKIQSADGSWWELADQDLRVEIFGAKGDGLTDDADAIETATNYAAARGATVLFDAKGYFLSRTIKPAPGPWATWRWRGVETGNHATMAHSLHPGTMIVTKGAYNALEVDFLQFSNENFSVEGISFLNATPDYTSSTAIIVTRGESNQRYISGFEFRKVSTSGYAASFRFVGKNVTDGVGQNHIGNVVFDQCNMTNGGIGISLSKCSLKSIRFL
;
A
#
# COMPACT_ATOMS: atom_id res chain seq x y z
N MET A 1 -23.59 28.96 64.28
CA MET A 1 -22.97 30.05 63.51
C MET A 1 -22.09 29.41 62.46
N GLY A 2 -22.54 29.35 61.21
CA GLY A 2 -21.68 28.93 60.11
C GLY A 2 -20.59 29.98 59.92
N ILE A 3 -19.33 29.56 59.80
CA ILE A 3 -18.24 30.44 59.38
C ILE A 3 -18.66 31.02 58.02
N ILE A 4 -18.85 32.34 57.97
CA ILE A 4 -19.03 33.06 56.71
C ILE A 4 -17.61 33.19 56.14
N ILE A 5 -17.31 32.39 55.12
CA ILE A 5 -16.03 32.49 54.41
C ILE A 5 -16.12 33.74 53.55
N ASP A 6 -15.43 34.81 53.96
CA ASP A 6 -15.23 35.97 53.11
C ASP A 6 -14.16 35.65 52.06
N ARG A 7 -14.49 35.84 50.78
CA ARG A 7 -13.60 35.54 49.64
C ARG A 7 -12.40 36.49 49.58
N THR A 8 -12.51 37.69 50.16
CA THR A 8 -11.43 38.68 50.17
C THR A 8 -10.45 38.45 51.32
N ASP A 9 -10.94 38.03 52.48
CA ASP A 9 -10.13 37.86 53.69
C ASP A 9 -9.78 36.39 54.02
N GLY A 10 -10.38 35.39 53.37
CA GLY A 10 -9.95 33.99 53.48
C GLY A 10 -10.17 33.37 54.87
N LEU A 11 -11.36 33.59 55.44
CA LEU A 11 -11.67 33.34 56.85
C LEU A 11 -11.79 31.84 57.21
N ALA A 12 -10.66 31.12 57.17
CA ALA A 12 -10.51 29.74 57.64
C ALA A 12 -9.14 29.55 58.33
N SER A 13 -9.15 29.47 59.66
CA SER A 13 -7.93 29.34 60.47
C SER A 13 -7.16 28.05 60.20
N SER A 14 -7.83 26.98 59.74
CA SER A 14 -7.24 25.67 59.44
C SER A 14 -6.76 25.49 57.99
N ALA A 15 -6.86 26.53 57.15
CA ALA A 15 -6.42 26.43 55.76
C ALA A 15 -4.89 26.59 55.65
N ALA A 16 -4.25 25.63 54.98
CA ALA A 16 -2.81 25.67 54.68
C ALA A 16 -2.43 26.75 53.64
N MET A 17 -3.42 27.31 52.93
CA MET A 17 -3.25 28.40 51.98
C MET A 17 -4.16 29.57 52.38
N LYS A 18 -3.60 30.79 52.42
CA LYS A 18 -4.33 32.02 52.74
C LYS A 18 -4.85 32.71 51.49
N GLY A 19 -5.81 33.61 51.69
CA GLY A 19 -6.29 34.45 50.60
C GLY A 19 -5.13 35.19 49.93
N PRO A 20 -5.18 35.40 48.60
CA PRO A 20 -4.09 36.04 47.88
C PRO A 20 -3.88 37.48 48.35
N VAL A 21 -2.64 37.95 48.22
CA VAL A 21 -2.27 39.35 48.44
C VAL A 21 -1.90 40.01 47.12
N ARG A 22 -2.10 41.32 47.04
CA ARG A 22 -1.81 42.12 45.86
C ARG A 22 -0.32 42.20 45.56
N CYS A 23 0.48 42.52 46.56
CA CYS A 23 1.94 42.63 46.45
C CYS A 23 2.63 42.23 47.76
N ALA A 24 3.97 42.19 47.76
CA ALA A 24 4.77 42.02 48.97
C ALA A 24 5.77 43.17 49.14
N THR A 25 6.17 43.44 50.38
CA THR A 25 7.16 44.48 50.65
C THR A 25 8.50 44.17 49.98
N THR A 26 9.27 45.22 49.69
CA THR A 26 10.67 45.15 49.23
C THR A 26 11.65 45.69 50.27
N GLN A 27 11.14 46.37 51.30
CA GLN A 27 11.88 47.04 52.36
C GLN A 27 10.97 47.29 53.57
N ASN A 28 11.53 47.82 54.65
CA ASN A 28 10.77 48.25 55.82
C ASN A 28 9.81 49.40 55.45
N ILE A 29 8.56 49.33 55.91
CA ILE A 29 7.51 50.31 55.63
C ILE A 29 6.82 50.78 56.91
N VAL A 30 6.15 51.93 56.87
CA VAL A 30 5.19 52.31 57.92
C VAL A 30 3.85 51.64 57.62
N LEU A 31 3.22 50.99 58.60
CA LEU A 31 1.94 50.30 58.41
C LEU A 31 0.74 51.27 58.46
N CYS A 32 0.76 52.32 57.63
CA CYS A 32 -0.32 53.29 57.51
C CYS A 32 -0.38 53.96 56.12
N GLY A 33 -1.56 54.44 55.74
CA GLY A 33 -1.77 55.22 54.51
C GLY A 33 -1.62 54.40 53.23
N LEU A 34 -2.02 55.00 52.09
CA LEU A 34 -1.83 54.39 50.77
C LEU A 34 -0.39 54.62 50.30
N GLN A 35 0.26 53.55 49.84
CA GLN A 35 1.69 53.56 49.51
C GLN A 35 1.94 52.90 48.15
N VAL A 36 3.12 53.16 47.58
CA VAL A 36 3.64 52.40 46.44
C VAL A 36 4.53 51.28 46.96
N ILE A 37 4.19 50.02 46.69
CA ILE A 37 4.95 48.85 47.10
C ILE A 37 5.20 47.96 45.90
N ASP A 38 6.45 47.53 45.71
CA ASP A 38 6.86 46.65 44.61
C ASP A 38 6.43 47.15 43.21
N GLY A 39 6.47 48.47 43.02
CA GLY A 39 6.07 49.14 41.78
C GLY A 39 4.57 49.40 41.63
N LEU A 40 3.74 49.07 42.63
CA LEU A 40 2.28 49.19 42.56
C LEU A 40 1.73 50.22 43.56
N GLN A 41 0.89 51.13 43.08
CA GLN A 41 0.09 52.03 43.92
C GLN A 41 -1.04 51.23 44.58
N LEU A 42 -1.05 51.20 45.91
CA LEU A 42 -2.06 50.48 46.69
C LEU A 42 -3.35 51.29 46.86
N ALA A 43 -4.48 50.57 46.87
CA ALA A 43 -5.80 51.08 47.18
C ALA A 43 -6.27 50.62 48.57
N GLU A 44 -7.29 51.30 49.11
CA GLU A 44 -7.91 50.87 50.36
C GLU A 44 -8.53 49.47 50.20
N ASN A 45 -8.34 48.63 51.22
CA ASN A 45 -8.70 47.21 51.28
C ASN A 45 -7.85 46.25 50.43
N ASP A 46 -6.78 46.72 49.76
CA ASP A 46 -5.80 45.80 49.21
C ASP A 46 -5.12 44.98 50.32
N ARG A 47 -4.72 43.75 50.00
CA ARG A 47 -3.96 42.89 50.92
C ARG A 47 -2.49 42.90 50.54
N VAL A 48 -1.59 43.00 51.51
CA VAL A 48 -0.14 43.04 51.29
C VAL A 48 0.57 42.03 52.18
N LEU A 49 1.51 41.28 51.61
CA LEU A 49 2.47 40.49 52.38
C LEU A 49 3.59 41.40 52.87
N VAL A 50 3.57 41.73 54.16
CA VAL A 50 4.61 42.49 54.84
C VAL A 50 5.64 41.50 55.37
N LYS A 51 6.81 41.45 54.72
CA LYS A 51 7.87 40.47 55.03
C LYS A 51 9.22 41.09 55.42
N ASP A 52 9.42 42.38 55.20
CA ASP A 52 10.72 43.06 55.38
C ASP A 52 10.72 44.14 56.48
N GLN A 53 9.89 43.98 57.52
CA GLN A 53 9.95 44.89 58.67
C GLN A 53 11.26 44.72 59.45
N THR A 54 11.78 45.82 59.99
CA THR A 54 12.96 45.80 60.87
C THR A 54 12.72 44.95 62.12
N ASP A 55 11.54 45.04 62.73
CA ASP A 55 11.08 44.05 63.71
C ASP A 55 10.20 43.01 63.02
N SER A 56 10.79 41.84 62.71
CA SER A 56 10.10 40.77 61.99
C SER A 56 8.91 40.16 62.77
N ARG A 57 8.69 40.52 64.04
CA ARG A 57 7.43 40.18 64.74
C ARG A 57 6.22 40.89 64.13
N THR A 58 6.46 42.03 63.49
CA THR A 58 5.43 42.83 62.82
C THR A 58 5.18 42.40 61.37
N ASN A 59 5.96 41.46 60.83
CA ASN A 59 5.67 40.85 59.53
C ASN A 59 4.35 40.05 59.54
N GLY A 60 3.69 39.94 58.40
CA GLY A 60 2.44 39.21 58.23
C GLY A 60 1.60 39.70 57.05
N LEU A 61 0.34 39.27 56.99
CA LEU A 61 -0.62 39.75 56.00
C LEU A 61 -1.38 40.94 56.56
N TYR A 62 -1.42 42.04 55.82
CA TYR A 62 -2.09 43.27 56.22
C TYR A 62 -3.14 43.70 55.20
N VAL A 63 -4.21 44.32 55.70
CA VAL A 63 -5.20 45.02 54.88
C VAL A 63 -4.87 46.51 54.91
N VAL A 64 -4.67 47.07 53.72
CA VAL A 64 -4.32 48.47 53.46
C VAL A 64 -5.49 49.38 53.83
N SER A 65 -5.19 50.50 54.47
CA SER A 65 -6.15 51.57 54.78
C SER A 65 -5.50 52.93 54.61
N VAL A 66 -6.33 53.97 54.45
CA VAL A 66 -5.89 55.38 54.52
C VAL A 66 -5.36 55.74 55.92
N GLY A 67 -5.77 55.00 56.95
CA GLY A 67 -5.26 55.10 58.33
C GLY A 67 -4.24 54.02 58.66
N LEU A 68 -4.22 53.56 59.91
CA LEU A 68 -3.39 52.42 60.33
C LEU A 68 -3.85 51.14 59.64
N TRP A 69 -2.90 50.37 59.11
CA TRP A 69 -3.17 49.07 58.54
C TRP A 69 -3.43 48.06 59.65
N ARG A 70 -4.35 47.11 59.39
CA ARG A 70 -4.64 46.01 60.31
C ARG A 70 -4.06 44.72 59.76
N ARG A 71 -3.68 43.78 60.65
CA ARG A 71 -3.44 42.40 60.23
C ARG A 71 -4.73 41.80 59.67
N SER A 72 -4.59 41.02 58.62
CA SER A 72 -5.69 40.29 57.98
C SER A 72 -6.35 39.33 58.98
N ALA A 73 -7.66 39.14 58.85
CA ALA A 73 -8.45 38.32 59.77
C ALA A 73 -8.03 36.83 59.76
N ASP A 74 -7.46 36.35 58.65
CA ASP A 74 -6.93 35.00 58.47
C ASP A 74 -5.46 34.85 58.87
N PHE A 75 -4.84 35.90 59.42
CA PHE A 75 -3.43 35.96 59.85
C PHE A 75 -3.26 36.82 61.12
N ASN A 76 -4.21 36.78 62.06
CA ASN A 76 -4.16 37.61 63.28
C ASN A 76 -4.16 36.83 64.60
N ASN A 77 -4.36 35.51 64.60
CA ASN A 77 -4.26 34.65 65.79
C ASN A 77 -3.24 33.52 65.64
N ASN A 78 -2.78 32.97 66.78
CA ASN A 78 -1.79 31.88 66.85
C ASN A 78 -2.25 30.57 66.20
N ARG A 79 -3.56 30.40 65.98
CA ARG A 79 -4.12 29.21 65.32
C ARG A 79 -4.25 29.38 63.81
N ASP A 80 -4.03 30.57 63.29
CA ASP A 80 -4.22 30.86 61.87
C ASP A 80 -2.96 30.56 61.05
N VAL A 81 -1.79 30.45 61.69
CA VAL A 81 -0.50 30.28 61.02
C VAL A 81 0.30 29.15 61.63
N ARG A 82 0.91 28.35 60.76
CA ARG A 82 2.00 27.42 61.07
C ARG A 82 3.10 27.53 60.04
N GLU A 83 4.26 26.98 60.37
CA GLU A 83 5.30 26.73 59.37
C GLU A 83 4.70 26.03 58.13
N GLY A 84 5.06 26.50 56.94
CA GLY A 84 4.56 26.00 55.65
C GLY A 84 3.25 26.63 55.18
N THR A 85 2.60 27.50 55.96
CA THR A 85 1.39 28.22 55.51
C THR A 85 1.70 29.01 54.25
N MET A 86 0.96 28.77 53.16
CA MET A 86 1.22 29.35 51.85
C MET A 86 0.40 30.62 51.59
N ILE A 87 0.99 31.53 50.82
CA ILE A 87 0.43 32.81 50.40
C ILE A 87 0.77 33.04 48.93
N ILE A 88 -0.22 33.43 48.13
CA ILE A 88 0.01 33.81 46.73
C ILE A 88 0.06 35.34 46.65
N VAL A 89 1.13 35.87 46.05
CA VAL A 89 1.28 37.28 45.70
C VAL A 89 0.94 37.42 44.22
N THR A 90 -0.11 38.18 43.88
CA THR A 90 -0.66 38.21 42.52
C THR A 90 0.09 39.14 41.59
N ASP A 91 0.57 40.27 42.10
CA ASP A 91 1.21 41.33 41.33
C ASP A 91 2.48 41.84 42.05
N GLY A 92 3.21 42.73 41.38
CA GLY A 92 4.45 43.33 41.86
C GLY A 92 5.61 42.93 40.95
N VAL A 93 6.58 43.83 40.80
CA VAL A 93 7.69 43.65 39.86
C VAL A 93 8.67 42.57 40.33
N LEU A 94 8.92 42.48 41.64
CA LEU A 94 9.98 41.64 42.20
C LEU A 94 9.44 40.42 42.97
N ASN A 95 8.28 40.53 43.61
CA ASN A 95 7.83 39.55 44.61
C ASN A 95 6.54 38.81 44.26
N ALA A 96 5.99 38.97 43.06
CA ALA A 96 4.88 38.15 42.57
C ALA A 96 5.26 36.64 42.62
N GLY A 97 4.30 35.79 42.95
CA GLY A 97 4.49 34.34 43.04
C GLY A 97 4.08 33.73 44.38
N GLN A 98 4.46 32.47 44.60
CA GLN A 98 4.09 31.70 45.78
C GLN A 98 5.09 31.88 46.91
N TRP A 99 4.59 32.12 48.12
CA TRP A 99 5.36 32.29 49.35
C TRP A 99 4.85 31.35 50.44
N TYR A 100 5.71 31.06 51.42
CA TYR A 100 5.34 30.29 52.59
C TYR A 100 5.98 30.85 53.86
N VAL A 101 5.34 30.62 55.00
CA VAL A 101 5.87 30.93 56.33
C VAL A 101 6.99 29.95 56.67
N ALA A 102 8.18 30.47 56.96
CA ALA A 102 9.40 29.69 57.19
C ALA A 102 9.87 29.72 58.66
N SER A 103 9.08 30.31 59.57
CA SER A 103 9.36 30.28 61.01
C SER A 103 8.93 28.95 61.62
N ASP A 104 9.76 28.42 62.52
CA ASP A 104 9.50 27.16 63.22
C ASP A 104 8.25 27.24 64.11
N ASN A 105 7.50 26.15 64.19
CA ASN A 105 6.40 26.01 65.14
C ASN A 105 6.92 25.84 66.60
N PRO A 106 6.19 26.30 67.63
CA PRO A 106 4.91 26.99 67.58
C PRO A 106 5.04 28.49 67.28
N ILE A 107 4.14 29.00 66.43
CA ILE A 107 4.09 30.41 66.07
C ILE A 107 3.06 31.14 66.95
N ASN A 108 3.52 32.16 67.69
CA ASN A 108 2.69 33.07 68.45
C ASN A 108 2.74 34.47 67.81
N ILE A 109 1.61 34.94 67.30
CA ILE A 109 1.49 36.25 66.65
C ILE A 109 1.84 37.35 67.65
N GLY A 110 2.70 38.29 67.22
CA GLY A 110 3.16 39.41 68.04
C GLY A 110 4.41 39.14 68.88
N THR A 111 4.83 37.89 69.05
CA THR A 111 6.06 37.54 69.82
C THR A 111 7.08 36.75 69.01
N THR A 112 6.64 35.81 68.17
CA THR A 112 7.51 35.05 67.27
C THR A 112 8.03 35.94 66.13
N LEU A 113 9.32 35.82 65.80
CA LEU A 113 9.90 36.45 64.61
C LEU A 113 9.39 35.72 63.36
N LEU A 114 8.66 36.44 62.49
CA LEU A 114 8.02 35.86 61.31
C LEU A 114 8.89 36.03 60.06
N ALA A 115 9.36 34.90 59.54
CA ALA A 115 10.13 34.79 58.31
C ALA A 115 9.27 34.20 57.18
N PHE A 116 9.44 34.72 55.97
CA PHE A 116 8.75 34.26 54.77
C PHE A 116 9.78 33.89 53.71
N LYS A 117 9.54 32.78 53.01
CA LYS A 117 10.36 32.33 51.88
C LYS A 117 9.50 32.10 50.65
N ARG A 118 10.07 32.30 49.46
CA ARG A 118 9.39 32.06 48.20
C ARG A 118 9.42 30.57 47.89
N VAL A 119 8.30 29.99 47.44
CA VAL A 119 8.25 28.64 46.89
C VAL A 119 8.89 28.71 45.50
N LEU A 120 10.02 28.03 45.35
CA LEU A 120 10.69 27.94 44.05
C LEU A 120 9.98 26.87 43.22
N THR A 121 9.14 27.28 42.27
CA THR A 121 8.75 26.41 41.15
C THR A 121 9.97 26.31 40.24
N PHE A 122 10.61 25.12 40.18
CA PHE A 122 11.91 24.83 39.52
C PHE A 122 12.54 26.02 38.79
N GLY A 123 13.19 26.86 39.57
CA GLY A 123 13.93 28.03 39.16
C GLY A 123 15.17 28.08 40.02
N LEU A 124 16.32 27.89 39.37
CA LEU A 124 17.66 27.77 39.94
C LEU A 124 17.99 28.98 40.83
N ALA A 125 17.72 28.88 42.13
CA ALA A 125 18.51 29.57 43.15
C ALA A 125 19.79 28.73 43.39
N PRO A 126 20.90 29.29 43.91
CA PRO A 126 22.08 28.52 44.32
C PRO A 126 21.67 27.50 45.37
N GLY A 127 21.32 26.31 44.90
CA GLY A 127 20.84 25.18 45.67
C GLY A 127 21.83 24.05 45.47
N GLN A 128 22.30 23.51 46.59
CA GLN A 128 23.28 22.44 46.63
C GLN A 128 22.71 21.18 45.97
N ILE A 129 23.11 20.91 44.73
CA ILE A 129 22.86 19.64 44.06
C ILE A 129 24.06 18.75 44.39
N ASN A 130 23.88 17.91 45.40
CA ASN A 130 24.74 16.77 45.77
C ASN A 130 26.16 16.81 45.17
N GLY A 131 27.01 17.70 45.69
CA GLY A 131 28.41 17.86 45.27
C GLY A 131 28.79 19.22 44.65
N GLY A 132 27.87 20.00 44.06
CA GLY A 132 28.16 21.29 43.40
C GLY A 132 27.12 22.40 43.62
N VAL A 133 27.55 23.66 43.56
CA VAL A 133 26.70 24.87 43.68
C VAL A 133 26.66 25.62 42.34
N VAL A 134 25.55 26.24 41.96
CA VAL A 134 25.44 26.98 40.69
C VAL A 134 25.21 28.47 40.97
N PHE A 135 25.96 29.34 40.29
CA PHE A 135 25.86 30.79 40.33
C PHE A 135 25.56 31.33 38.92
N GLU A 136 24.84 32.45 38.83
CA GLU A 136 24.63 33.10 37.54
C GLU A 136 25.90 33.83 37.11
N THR A 137 26.51 34.62 38.02
CA THR A 137 27.71 35.41 37.72
C THR A 137 28.90 35.03 38.60
N LYS A 138 30.12 35.27 38.10
CA LYS A 138 31.35 35.08 38.88
C LYS A 138 31.39 36.03 40.07
N ALA A 139 30.84 37.23 39.95
CA ALA A 139 30.74 38.17 41.06
C ALA A 139 29.88 37.62 42.22
N GLN A 140 28.75 36.97 41.91
CA GLN A 140 27.90 36.31 42.92
C GLN A 140 28.64 35.15 43.60
N MET A 141 29.37 34.34 42.82
CA MET A 141 30.19 33.25 43.34
C MET A 141 31.30 33.79 44.25
N ASP A 142 32.05 34.80 43.79
CA ASP A 142 33.18 35.39 44.54
C ASP A 142 32.74 36.04 45.85
N ALA A 143 31.54 36.61 45.91
CA ALA A 143 30.94 37.13 47.14
C ALA A 143 30.50 36.01 48.12
N SER A 144 30.38 34.77 47.64
CA SER A 144 29.86 33.64 48.39
C SER A 144 30.98 32.70 48.86
N LEU A 145 31.66 33.05 49.95
CA LEU A 145 32.81 32.28 50.49
C LEU A 145 32.44 31.28 51.60
N ASN A 146 31.18 31.24 52.04
CA ASN A 146 30.70 30.39 53.15
C ASN A 146 30.51 28.92 52.74
N TYR A 147 31.47 28.34 52.03
CA TYR A 147 31.49 26.95 51.60
C TYR A 147 32.79 26.27 52.04
N ALA A 148 32.71 24.96 52.28
CA ALA A 148 33.88 24.16 52.63
C ALA A 148 34.93 24.16 51.50
N ASP A 149 36.19 23.89 51.86
CA ASP A 149 37.27 23.70 50.89
C ASP A 149 36.90 22.58 49.90
N LYS A 150 37.29 22.75 48.64
CA LYS A 150 37.00 21.86 47.49
C LYS A 150 35.53 21.74 47.10
N GLN A 151 34.64 22.59 47.64
CA GLN A 151 33.28 22.69 47.12
C GLN A 151 33.32 23.03 45.62
N MET A 152 32.62 22.26 44.79
CA MET A 152 32.49 22.54 43.36
C MET A 152 31.44 23.63 43.12
N ALA A 153 31.67 24.48 42.13
CA ALA A 153 30.68 25.44 41.65
C ALA A 153 30.71 25.68 40.14
N TRP A 154 29.58 26.04 39.57
CA TRP A 154 29.45 26.43 38.16
C TRP A 154 28.98 27.88 38.07
N VAL A 155 29.54 28.65 37.13
CA VAL A 155 29.08 30.00 36.75
C VAL A 155 28.52 29.92 35.35
N ILE A 156 27.25 30.25 35.14
CA ILE A 156 26.53 29.90 33.90
C ILE A 156 26.05 31.08 33.04
N ARG A 157 26.02 32.31 33.56
CA ARG A 157 25.38 33.49 32.94
C ARG A 157 26.11 34.81 33.22
N ASP A 158 27.43 34.78 33.41
CA ASP A 158 28.24 35.98 33.59
C ASP A 158 28.30 36.79 32.28
N PRO A 159 28.09 38.12 32.32
CA PRO A 159 28.19 38.97 31.13
C PRO A 159 29.57 38.93 30.46
N ALA A 160 30.63 38.75 31.24
CA ALA A 160 31.95 38.47 30.68
C ALA A 160 32.07 36.97 30.43
N VAL A 161 31.77 36.59 29.19
CA VAL A 161 31.68 35.21 28.69
C VAL A 161 32.83 34.31 29.20
N GLY A 162 34.07 34.78 29.27
CA GLY A 162 35.21 34.00 29.80
C GLY A 162 35.09 33.55 31.28
N ASN A 163 34.20 34.15 32.05
CA ASN A 163 33.90 33.80 33.45
C ASN A 163 32.91 32.63 33.59
N ASN A 164 32.22 32.24 32.52
CA ASN A 164 31.37 31.06 32.56
C ASN A 164 32.25 29.81 32.55
N GLY A 165 32.02 28.90 33.50
CA GLY A 165 32.95 27.79 33.74
C GLY A 165 32.65 27.01 35.00
N THR A 166 33.46 25.98 35.22
CA THR A 166 33.50 25.19 36.45
C THR A 166 34.61 25.68 37.36
N TYR A 167 34.36 25.69 38.66
CA TYR A 167 35.21 26.24 39.71
C TYR A 167 35.25 25.29 40.91
N TYR A 168 36.29 25.40 41.73
CA TYR A 168 36.29 24.87 43.10
C TYR A 168 36.66 25.94 44.11
N LYS A 169 36.15 25.77 45.32
CA LYS A 169 36.48 26.61 46.46
C LYS A 169 37.85 26.23 47.00
N SER A 170 38.76 27.18 47.11
CA SER A 170 40.05 27.02 47.78
C SER A 170 40.04 27.77 49.11
N GLY A 171 40.37 27.06 50.19
CA GLY A 171 40.42 27.59 51.55
C GLY A 171 39.12 27.37 52.34
N ALA A 172 39.23 27.48 53.67
CA ALA A 172 38.16 27.23 54.62
C ALA A 172 36.93 28.14 54.43
N SER A 173 35.77 27.70 54.93
CA SER A 173 34.51 28.45 54.87
C SER A 173 34.65 29.85 55.47
N GLY A 174 34.16 30.86 54.75
CA GLY A 174 34.25 32.28 55.11
C GLY A 174 35.56 32.97 54.68
N PHE A 175 36.55 32.23 54.19
CA PHE A 175 37.86 32.75 53.75
C PHE A 175 38.23 32.20 52.36
N GLY A 176 39.33 32.65 51.75
CA GLY A 176 39.84 32.10 50.48
C GLY A 176 39.12 32.60 49.22
N SER A 177 39.21 31.84 48.13
CA SER A 177 38.72 32.25 46.80
C SER A 177 38.26 31.07 45.94
N TRP A 178 37.59 31.37 44.83
CA TRP A 178 37.17 30.38 43.84
C TRP A 178 38.19 30.29 42.71
N ILE A 179 38.60 29.07 42.38
CA ILE A 179 39.60 28.77 41.35
C ILE A 179 38.90 28.06 40.18
N ARG A 180 39.09 28.57 38.96
CA ARG A 180 38.52 27.98 37.73
C ARG A 180 39.23 26.68 37.38
N ILE A 181 38.46 25.64 37.08
CA ILE A 181 38.96 24.32 36.69
C ILE A 181 38.80 24.10 35.18
N GLY A 182 37.74 24.62 34.57
CA GLY A 182 37.51 24.44 33.14
C GLY A 182 36.26 25.11 32.62
N ASP A 183 35.99 24.86 31.34
CA ASP A 183 34.77 25.31 30.66
C ASP A 183 33.56 24.47 31.11
N LEU A 184 32.35 24.95 30.86
CA LEU A 184 31.13 24.20 31.15
C LEU A 184 30.96 23.03 30.16
N PRO A 185 30.50 21.85 30.60
CA PRO A 185 30.38 20.66 29.77
C PRO A 185 29.13 20.69 28.87
N TYR A 186 28.99 21.72 28.04
CA TYR A 186 27.93 21.77 27.04
C TYR A 186 28.31 20.94 25.81
N SER A 187 27.41 20.06 25.37
CA SER A 187 27.62 19.27 24.15
C SER A 187 27.18 20.00 22.87
N PHE A 188 26.31 21.02 23.01
CA PHE A 188 25.76 21.80 21.90
C PHE A 188 25.66 23.28 22.28
N ILE A 189 26.06 24.18 21.37
CA ILE A 189 25.85 25.62 21.50
C ILE A 189 25.09 26.12 20.26
N PRO A 190 23.85 26.63 20.43
CA PRO A 190 23.20 27.36 19.35
C PRO A 190 23.83 28.75 19.21
N ALA A 191 24.22 29.10 18.00
CA ALA A 191 24.64 30.45 17.66
C ALA A 191 23.48 31.24 17.04
N THR A 192 23.49 32.55 17.28
CA THR A 192 22.57 33.52 16.71
C THR A 192 23.36 34.38 15.73
N ASN A 193 22.96 34.35 14.46
CA ASN A 193 23.46 35.22 13.41
C ASN A 193 22.31 36.13 12.96
N THR A 194 22.37 37.42 13.28
CA THR A 194 21.35 38.41 12.92
C THR A 194 21.68 39.16 11.62
N GLY A 195 22.72 38.73 10.88
CA GLY A 195 23.18 39.42 9.67
C GLY A 195 24.10 40.60 9.93
N VAL A 196 24.66 40.70 11.14
CA VAL A 196 25.74 41.64 11.42
C VAL A 196 27.04 41.10 10.77
N GLY A 197 27.75 41.95 10.03
CA GLY A 197 28.93 41.57 9.24
C GLY A 197 28.70 41.65 7.73
N THR A 198 29.47 40.89 6.96
CA THR A 198 29.24 40.71 5.51
C THR A 198 28.92 39.25 5.22
N ASP A 199 28.43 38.95 4.02
CA ASP A 199 28.13 37.58 3.57
C ASP A 199 29.30 36.62 3.77
N ASN A 200 30.56 37.11 3.72
CA ASN A 200 31.78 36.31 3.87
C ASN A 200 32.52 36.58 5.21
N ALA A 201 32.04 37.50 6.04
CA ALA A 201 32.58 37.81 7.35
C ALA A 201 31.45 37.81 8.38
N ILE A 202 31.01 36.61 8.75
CA ILE A 202 29.86 36.36 9.59
C ILE A 202 30.21 36.74 11.04
N GLN A 203 29.35 37.54 11.67
CA GLN A 203 29.42 37.77 13.11
C GLN A 203 28.24 37.06 13.80
N ALA A 204 28.56 36.08 14.62
CA ALA A 204 27.59 35.30 15.36
C ALA A 204 27.77 35.53 16.87
N THR A 205 26.67 35.46 17.59
CA THR A 205 26.64 35.55 19.05
C THR A 205 26.17 34.24 19.65
N THR A 206 26.67 33.88 20.82
CA THR A 206 26.24 32.69 21.57
C THR A 206 26.00 33.10 23.02
N GLU A 207 24.96 32.56 23.64
CA GLU A 207 24.69 32.80 25.07
C GLU A 207 25.72 32.10 25.98
N ILE A 208 26.45 31.13 25.43
CA ILE A 208 27.45 30.31 26.10
C ILE A 208 28.81 30.54 25.42
N PRO A 209 29.92 30.62 26.18
CA PRO A 209 31.26 30.77 25.59
C PRO A 209 31.60 29.65 24.63
N ILE A 210 32.27 30.00 23.52
CA ILE A 210 32.96 28.98 22.73
C ILE A 210 34.17 28.49 23.54
N PRO A 211 34.26 27.19 23.84
CA PRO A 211 35.38 26.63 24.60
C PRO A 211 36.73 26.97 23.97
N LEU A 212 37.73 27.10 24.82
CA LEU A 212 39.10 27.35 24.37
C LEU A 212 39.68 26.11 23.69
N VAL A 213 39.32 24.94 24.21
CA VAL A 213 39.76 23.63 23.73
C VAL A 213 39.09 23.27 22.41
N ASP A 214 39.89 22.79 21.48
CA ASP A 214 39.46 22.32 20.18
C ASP A 214 38.53 21.09 20.28
N ARG A 215 37.53 21.00 19.41
CA ARG A 215 36.52 19.91 19.34
C ARG A 215 35.73 19.66 20.64
N ALA A 216 35.71 20.62 21.56
CA ALA A 216 35.00 20.44 22.82
C ALA A 216 33.47 20.44 22.67
N VAL A 217 32.91 21.16 21.70
CA VAL A 217 31.46 21.36 21.56
C VAL A 217 31.02 21.50 20.11
N LEU A 218 29.84 20.96 19.78
CA LEU A 218 29.21 21.19 18.49
C LEU A 218 28.46 22.53 18.50
N ILE A 219 28.73 23.38 17.52
CA ILE A 219 28.09 24.69 17.38
C ILE A 219 27.18 24.65 16.16
N ALA A 220 25.92 25.04 16.34
CA ALA A 220 24.95 25.20 15.25
C ALA A 220 24.89 26.68 14.83
N LEU A 221 25.34 26.99 13.61
CA LEU A 221 25.43 28.34 13.07
C LEU A 221 24.40 28.54 11.96
N PRO A 222 23.41 29.44 12.15
CA PRO A 222 22.53 29.88 11.07
C PRO A 222 23.29 30.71 10.03
N ILE A 223 23.09 30.42 8.75
CA ILE A 223 23.57 31.19 7.61
C ILE A 223 22.42 32.05 7.11
N VAL A 224 22.56 33.37 7.21
CA VAL A 224 21.49 34.32 6.86
C VAL A 224 21.57 34.84 5.43
N ALA A 225 22.76 34.83 4.84
CA ALA A 225 23.02 35.24 3.47
C ALA A 225 23.91 34.20 2.78
N THR A 226 23.66 33.94 1.50
CA THR A 226 24.45 33.02 0.70
C THR A 226 25.87 33.58 0.54
N THR A 227 26.88 32.78 0.86
CA THR A 227 28.26 33.25 0.79
C THR A 227 28.73 33.36 -0.65
N THR A 228 29.47 34.41 -0.96
CA THR A 228 29.95 34.73 -2.32
C THR A 228 31.47 34.59 -2.46
N GLY A 229 32.15 34.25 -1.37
CA GLY A 229 33.60 34.07 -1.25
C GLY A 229 33.95 33.17 -0.08
N ASP A 230 35.24 33.05 0.21
CA ASP A 230 35.74 32.32 1.39
C ASP A 230 35.19 32.95 2.67
N ALA A 231 34.37 32.19 3.39
CA ALA A 231 33.64 32.70 4.54
C ALA A 231 34.41 32.51 5.85
N THR A 232 34.31 33.50 6.73
CA THR A 232 34.80 33.44 8.11
C THR A 232 33.64 33.65 9.07
N VAL A 233 33.77 33.11 10.29
CA VAL A 233 32.86 33.40 11.41
C VAL A 233 33.63 33.88 12.63
N SER A 234 33.17 34.98 13.22
CA SER A 234 33.57 35.43 14.55
C SER A 234 32.43 35.15 15.54
N PHE A 235 32.73 34.45 16.63
CA PHE A 235 31.80 34.24 17.73
C PHE A 235 32.07 35.23 18.87
N ASN A 236 31.05 35.95 19.31
CA ASN A 236 31.11 36.90 20.44
C ASN A 236 32.24 37.96 20.33
N GLY A 237 32.52 38.43 19.10
CA GLY A 237 33.59 39.41 18.85
C GLY A 237 35.01 38.83 18.94
N GLY A 238 35.16 37.51 18.98
CA GLY A 238 36.46 36.84 18.95
C GLY A 238 37.17 36.93 17.60
N ALA A 239 38.35 36.33 17.49
CA ALA A 239 39.09 36.28 16.23
C ALA A 239 38.26 35.58 15.12
N PRO A 240 38.25 36.10 13.88
CA PRO A 240 37.59 35.43 12.76
C PRO A 240 38.20 34.05 12.50
N LEU A 241 37.35 33.04 12.40
CA LEU A 241 37.71 31.66 12.07
C LEU A 241 37.30 31.36 10.63
N PRO A 242 38.21 30.90 9.75
CA PRO A 242 37.82 30.39 8.45
C PRO A 242 36.86 29.21 8.58
N ILE A 243 35.80 29.22 7.79
CA ILE A 243 34.83 28.12 7.74
C ILE A 243 35.39 27.06 6.77
N ALA A 244 35.63 25.87 7.29
CA ALA A 244 36.25 24.78 6.57
C ALA A 244 35.40 23.51 6.65
N ASP A 245 35.52 22.63 5.67
CA ASP A 245 34.86 21.32 5.67
C ASP A 245 35.45 20.37 6.72
N SER A 246 34.92 19.16 6.80
CA SER A 246 35.40 18.13 7.74
C SER A 246 36.88 17.76 7.56
N THR A 247 37.46 18.01 6.38
CA THR A 247 38.87 17.73 6.06
C THR A 247 39.80 18.90 6.40
N GLY A 248 39.26 20.09 6.65
CA GLY A 248 40.01 21.31 6.97
C GLY A 248 40.30 22.22 5.77
N VAL A 249 39.72 21.92 4.61
CA VAL A 249 39.77 22.79 3.44
C VAL A 249 38.69 23.86 3.58
N VAL A 250 39.04 25.12 3.32
CA VAL A 250 38.08 26.24 3.36
C VAL A 250 36.94 25.95 2.40
N VAL A 251 35.71 26.17 2.89
CA VAL A 251 34.49 25.97 2.11
C VAL A 251 34.45 27.04 1.01
N PRO A 252 34.42 26.65 -0.29
CA PRO A 252 34.37 27.57 -1.42
C PRO A 252 33.16 28.54 -1.40
N SER A 253 33.23 29.57 -2.24
CA SER A 253 32.12 30.49 -2.48
C SER A 253 30.85 29.75 -2.93
N GLY A 254 29.70 30.10 -2.36
CA GLY A 254 28.39 29.59 -2.78
C GLY A 254 27.98 28.25 -2.19
N GLU A 255 28.83 27.60 -1.38
CA GLU A 255 28.46 26.30 -0.79
C GLU A 255 27.51 26.41 0.41
N MET A 256 27.43 27.60 1.02
CA MET A 256 26.56 27.90 2.17
C MET A 256 25.47 28.87 1.73
N GLU A 257 24.22 28.40 1.73
CA GLU A 257 23.07 29.16 1.25
C GLU A 257 22.32 29.83 2.41
N ALA A 258 21.66 30.96 2.12
CA ALA A 258 20.76 31.61 3.06
C ALA A 258 19.69 30.65 3.57
N GLY A 259 19.46 30.65 4.89
CA GLY A 259 18.50 29.78 5.58
C GLY A 259 19.06 28.42 6.01
N GLN A 260 20.29 28.05 5.60
CA GLN A 260 20.93 26.83 6.08
C GLN A 260 21.42 26.98 7.52
N ILE A 261 21.48 25.86 8.25
CA ILE A 261 22.19 25.77 9.54
C ILE A 261 23.38 24.85 9.32
N VAL A 262 24.58 25.38 9.54
CA VAL A 262 25.82 24.59 9.48
C VAL A 262 26.26 24.23 10.89
N CYS A 263 26.53 22.95 11.11
CA CYS A 263 26.98 22.44 12.40
C CYS A 263 28.46 22.11 12.34
N GLY A 264 29.25 22.54 13.32
CA GLY A 264 30.70 22.33 13.30
C GLY A 264 31.40 22.53 14.65
N TYR A 265 32.71 22.32 14.67
CA TYR A 265 33.56 22.49 15.84
C TYR A 265 34.64 23.53 15.57
N LYS A 266 35.08 24.25 16.60
CA LYS A 266 36.35 24.97 16.56
C LYS A 266 37.50 23.96 16.57
N TYR A 267 38.41 24.06 15.61
CA TYR A 267 39.60 23.20 15.53
C TYR A 267 40.74 23.90 14.80
N GLN A 268 41.91 24.02 15.45
CA GLN A 268 43.14 24.55 14.87
C GLN A 268 42.97 25.94 14.20
N GLY A 269 42.21 26.83 14.84
CA GLY A 269 41.96 28.18 14.31
C GLY A 269 40.92 28.24 13.19
N GLN A 270 40.20 27.16 12.91
CA GLN A 270 39.10 27.10 11.94
C GLN A 270 37.77 26.74 12.63
N PHE A 271 36.66 27.05 11.96
CA PHE A 271 35.35 26.46 12.25
C PHE A 271 35.10 25.33 11.25
N ARG A 272 35.30 24.07 11.69
CA ARG A 272 35.15 22.89 10.84
C ARG A 272 33.72 22.37 10.87
N ILE A 273 33.00 22.50 9.76
CA ILE A 273 31.64 22.01 9.62
C ILE A 273 31.62 20.50 9.37
N LEU A 274 30.53 19.86 9.77
CA LEU A 274 30.28 18.43 9.61
C LEU A 274 29.78 18.05 8.20
N ALA A 275 29.80 18.99 7.27
CA ALA A 275 29.49 18.73 5.87
C ALA A 275 30.75 18.30 5.12
N GLY A 276 30.60 17.28 4.26
CA GLY A 276 31.53 17.00 3.18
C GLY A 276 31.21 17.85 1.95
N ARG A 277 32.11 17.84 0.96
CA ARG A 277 31.90 18.52 -0.33
C ARG A 277 30.63 17.99 -1.02
N ARG A 278 29.75 18.88 -1.49
CA ARG A 278 28.63 18.47 -2.36
C ARG A 278 29.18 18.17 -3.75
N GLY A 279 29.34 16.88 -4.08
CA GLY A 279 29.76 16.44 -5.41
C GLY A 279 28.70 16.75 -6.48
N TRP A 280 29.15 17.11 -7.68
CA TRP A 280 28.26 17.28 -8.84
C TRP A 280 27.61 15.96 -9.24
N SER A 281 26.28 15.98 -9.36
CA SER A 281 25.49 14.85 -9.84
C SER A 281 25.22 14.99 -11.35
N PRO A 282 25.52 13.97 -12.17
CA PRO A 282 25.29 14.03 -13.61
C PRO A 282 23.79 14.00 -13.93
N LEU A 283 23.35 14.87 -14.83
CA LEU A 283 22.03 14.81 -15.46
C LEU A 283 22.13 14.09 -16.80
N LEU A 284 21.51 12.92 -16.85
CA LEU A 284 21.51 12.05 -18.02
C LEU A 284 20.14 12.12 -18.71
N ARG A 285 20.16 12.05 -20.05
CA ARG A 285 18.94 11.85 -20.86
C ARG A 285 19.18 10.77 -21.89
N VAL A 286 18.11 10.09 -22.29
CA VAL A 286 18.16 9.11 -23.39
C VAL A 286 18.09 9.85 -24.72
N VAL A 287 19.03 9.57 -25.62
CA VAL A 287 19.11 10.13 -26.98
C VAL A 287 19.02 8.99 -27.99
N ALA A 288 18.31 9.25 -29.09
CA ALA A 288 18.25 8.31 -30.22
C ALA A 288 19.51 8.44 -31.09
N ASP A 289 20.14 7.31 -31.37
CA ASP A 289 21.21 7.20 -32.36
C ASP A 289 20.82 6.10 -33.36
N GLY A 290 20.04 6.48 -34.37
CA GLY A 290 19.35 5.54 -35.24
C GLY A 290 18.53 4.51 -34.45
N ALA A 291 18.86 3.23 -34.64
CA ALA A 291 18.26 2.10 -33.94
C ALA A 291 18.92 1.79 -32.58
N ARG A 292 19.74 2.69 -32.02
CA ARG A 292 20.31 2.59 -30.66
C ARG A 292 19.63 3.58 -29.71
N ARG A 293 19.69 3.32 -28.40
CA ARG A 293 19.37 4.33 -27.37
C ARG A 293 20.60 4.49 -26.50
N VAL A 294 21.05 5.73 -26.35
CA VAL A 294 22.29 6.03 -25.63
C VAL A 294 22.01 7.06 -24.54
N LEU A 295 22.82 7.05 -23.49
CA LEU A 295 22.71 8.06 -22.42
C LEU A 295 23.65 9.22 -22.72
N GLN A 296 23.08 10.41 -22.85
CA GLN A 296 23.82 11.66 -22.93
C GLN A 296 23.88 12.34 -21.56
N LEU A 297 25.08 12.61 -21.09
CA LEU A 297 25.35 13.58 -20.05
C LEU A 297 25.23 14.98 -20.62
N TYR A 298 24.07 15.59 -20.38
CA TYR A 298 23.75 16.91 -20.93
C TYR A 298 23.96 18.02 -19.91
N ASP A 299 23.92 17.70 -18.62
CA ASP A 299 24.14 18.71 -17.59
C ASP A 299 24.63 18.12 -16.26
N TRP A 300 24.95 18.98 -15.29
CA TRP A 300 25.29 18.63 -13.91
C TRP A 300 24.44 19.44 -12.93
N THR A 301 24.03 18.81 -11.82
CA THR A 301 23.22 19.43 -10.77
C THR A 301 23.73 19.11 -9.38
N ALA A 302 23.20 19.83 -8.38
CA ALA A 302 23.37 19.58 -6.94
C ALA A 302 24.81 19.57 -6.39
N GLY A 303 25.82 19.87 -7.22
CA GLY A 303 27.20 20.03 -6.80
C GLY A 303 27.53 21.48 -6.47
N HIS A 304 28.62 21.65 -5.73
CA HIS A 304 29.17 22.95 -5.36
C HIS A 304 30.58 23.14 -5.97
N GLY A 305 31.01 24.39 -6.14
CA GLY A 305 32.25 24.76 -6.85
C GLY A 305 32.09 24.97 -8.36
N PRO A 306 33.18 25.04 -9.16
CA PRO A 306 33.07 25.16 -10.61
C PRO A 306 32.33 23.97 -11.22
N LYS A 307 31.25 24.23 -11.96
CA LYS A 307 30.47 23.19 -12.64
C LYS A 307 31.37 22.41 -13.62
N PRO A 308 31.36 21.07 -13.61
CA PRO A 308 32.16 20.28 -14.54
C PRO A 308 31.83 20.68 -15.97
N ASN A 309 32.88 20.89 -16.77
CA ASN A 309 32.77 21.22 -18.19
C ASN A 309 32.80 19.98 -19.11
N VAL A 310 32.59 18.80 -18.53
CA VAL A 310 32.59 17.53 -19.25
C VAL A 310 31.15 17.20 -19.63
N TYR A 311 30.90 17.10 -20.93
CA TYR A 311 29.61 16.74 -21.52
C TYR A 311 29.85 15.71 -22.63
N GLY A 312 28.83 14.91 -22.95
CA GLY A 312 28.94 13.90 -24.00
C GLY A 312 28.02 12.73 -23.77
N TYR A 313 28.40 11.57 -24.31
CA TYR A 313 27.65 10.33 -24.22
C TYR A 313 28.43 9.30 -23.40
N LEU A 314 27.71 8.40 -22.72
CA LEU A 314 28.34 7.31 -21.98
C LEU A 314 28.78 6.20 -22.93
N GLY A 315 30.08 6.04 -23.10
CA GLY A 315 30.72 4.94 -23.83
C GLY A 315 31.28 3.86 -22.87
N PRO A 316 31.85 2.77 -23.41
CA PRO A 316 32.28 1.62 -22.62
C PRO A 316 33.45 1.93 -21.66
N ASN A 317 34.24 2.96 -21.95
CA ASN A 317 35.43 3.35 -21.18
C ASN A 317 35.31 4.76 -20.55
N GLY A 318 34.15 5.41 -20.63
CA GLY A 318 33.94 6.77 -20.11
C GLY A 318 33.09 7.66 -21.01
N ILE A 319 33.16 8.97 -20.78
CA ILE A 319 32.38 9.97 -21.51
C ILE A 319 33.06 10.27 -22.86
N VAL A 320 32.31 10.16 -23.95
CA VAL A 320 32.76 10.39 -25.33
C VAL A 320 31.99 11.56 -25.96
N SER A 321 32.65 12.36 -26.80
CA SER A 321 32.00 13.49 -27.49
C SER A 321 31.19 13.05 -28.72
N ASP A 322 31.59 11.96 -29.37
CA ASP A 322 30.92 11.37 -30.52
C ASP A 322 29.86 10.35 -30.08
N ILE A 323 28.63 10.55 -30.54
CA ILE A 323 27.50 9.65 -30.27
C ILE A 323 27.73 8.25 -30.85
N THR A 324 28.53 8.11 -31.91
CA THR A 324 28.82 6.79 -32.51
C THR A 324 29.58 5.88 -31.55
N GLN A 325 30.38 6.45 -30.65
CA GLN A 325 31.17 5.74 -29.63
C GLN A 325 30.38 5.42 -28.35
N ALA A 326 29.12 5.84 -28.26
CA ALA A 326 28.29 5.64 -27.08
C ALA A 326 27.79 4.19 -26.95
N THR A 327 27.61 3.74 -25.71
CA THR A 327 27.08 2.42 -25.38
C THR A 327 25.57 2.39 -25.59
N ASP A 328 25.08 1.41 -26.36
CA ASP A 328 23.64 1.17 -26.50
C ASP A 328 23.07 0.55 -25.23
N ILE A 329 22.10 1.23 -24.61
CA ILE A 329 21.48 0.78 -23.36
C ILE A 329 20.37 -0.25 -23.58
N ARG A 330 19.94 -0.46 -24.83
CA ARG A 330 19.01 -1.54 -25.15
C ARG A 330 19.68 -2.90 -25.25
N GLY A 331 21.01 -2.93 -25.38
CA GLY A 331 21.75 -4.15 -25.68
C GLY A 331 21.48 -4.65 -27.11
N PRO A 332 22.09 -5.78 -27.50
CA PRO A 332 21.79 -6.42 -28.78
C PRO A 332 20.32 -6.83 -28.84
N GLU A 333 19.75 -6.72 -30.04
CA GLU A 333 18.40 -7.23 -30.34
C GLU A 333 18.33 -8.72 -29.96
N GLY A 334 17.36 -9.08 -29.11
CA GLY A 334 17.15 -10.47 -28.76
C GLY A 334 16.72 -11.30 -29.98
N PRO A 335 16.74 -12.64 -29.90
CA PRO A 335 16.36 -13.53 -31.01
C PRO A 335 14.96 -13.27 -31.60
N ASN A 336 14.11 -12.54 -30.88
CA ASN A 336 12.71 -12.27 -31.23
C ASN A 336 12.48 -10.89 -31.89
N GLY A 337 13.54 -10.18 -32.32
CA GLY A 337 13.40 -8.94 -33.09
C GLY A 337 13.20 -7.66 -32.26
N PRO A 338 12.78 -6.54 -32.89
CA PRO A 338 12.86 -5.20 -32.30
C PRO A 338 11.63 -4.97 -31.41
N GLY A 339 11.59 -5.65 -30.27
CA GLY A 339 10.56 -5.45 -29.26
C GLY A 339 10.46 -3.97 -28.89
N THR A 340 9.24 -3.45 -28.80
CA THR A 340 8.91 -2.02 -28.65
C THR A 340 9.41 -1.36 -27.36
N GLY A 341 10.23 -2.05 -26.54
CA GLY A 341 10.80 -1.50 -25.31
C GLY A 341 9.78 -1.08 -24.26
N ASP A 342 8.51 -1.47 -24.46
CA ASP A 342 7.43 -1.21 -23.53
C ASP A 342 7.29 -2.41 -22.58
N MET A 343 7.61 -2.19 -21.31
CA MET A 343 7.35 -3.16 -20.25
C MET A 343 5.86 -3.19 -19.86
N LEU A 344 5.02 -2.29 -20.38
CA LEU A 344 3.58 -2.50 -20.51
C LEU A 344 3.29 -3.21 -21.82
N LYS A 345 3.43 -4.53 -21.76
CA LYS A 345 2.69 -5.43 -22.62
C LYS A 345 1.20 -5.03 -22.60
N ASP A 346 0.63 -4.67 -23.74
CA ASP A 346 -0.81 -4.80 -24.02
C ASP A 346 -1.29 -6.28 -23.98
N VAL A 347 -0.44 -7.17 -23.47
CA VAL A 347 -0.79 -8.51 -23.05
C VAL A 347 -0.27 -8.72 -21.64
N TYR A 348 -0.78 -7.97 -20.66
CA TYR A 348 -0.99 -8.56 -19.34
C TYR A 348 -1.96 -9.72 -19.55
N ASP A 349 -1.43 -10.89 -19.88
CA ASP A 349 -2.15 -12.14 -19.74
C ASP A 349 -1.98 -12.59 -18.28
N PRO A 350 -3.05 -12.58 -17.46
CA PRO A 350 -2.99 -13.03 -16.08
C PRO A 350 -2.73 -14.54 -15.93
N ARG A 351 -2.55 -15.30 -17.02
CA ARG A 351 -2.28 -16.76 -17.00
C ARG A 351 -0.82 -17.12 -17.27
N ARG A 352 0.11 -16.35 -16.71
CA ARG A 352 1.55 -16.65 -16.66
C ARG A 352 1.79 -18.11 -16.21
N ILE A 353 1.88 -19.03 -17.16
CA ILE A 353 2.53 -20.34 -17.01
C ILE A 353 3.92 -20.14 -17.61
N GLU A 354 4.89 -19.86 -16.74
CA GLU A 354 6.30 -19.94 -17.11
C GLU A 354 6.69 -21.42 -17.17
N GLY A 355 7.10 -21.87 -18.35
CA GLY A 355 7.59 -23.23 -18.56
C GLY A 355 6.62 -24.12 -19.33
N ASP A 356 7.11 -24.61 -20.45
CA ASP A 356 6.56 -25.66 -21.32
C ASP A 356 5.40 -25.29 -22.26
N ALA A 357 5.72 -25.38 -23.55
CA ALA A 357 4.92 -25.14 -24.75
C ALA A 357 4.75 -23.67 -25.16
N TYR A 358 5.61 -23.25 -26.10
CA TYR A 358 5.34 -22.09 -26.95
C TYR A 358 3.97 -22.30 -27.64
N PRO A 359 2.94 -21.46 -27.38
CA PRO A 359 1.65 -21.63 -28.02
C PRO A 359 1.72 -21.09 -29.45
N TYR A 360 1.75 -22.00 -30.44
CA TYR A 360 1.57 -21.66 -31.84
C TYR A 360 0.09 -21.31 -32.08
N ARG A 361 -0.17 -20.23 -32.81
CA ARG A 361 -1.53 -19.72 -33.06
C ARG A 361 -2.30 -20.60 -34.02
N SER A 362 -1.61 -21.34 -34.88
CA SER A 362 -2.22 -22.23 -35.86
C SER A 362 -1.26 -23.34 -36.29
N LYS A 363 -1.80 -24.34 -36.99
CA LYS A 363 -1.02 -25.38 -37.66
C LYS A 363 -0.06 -24.79 -38.69
N ALA A 364 -0.49 -23.79 -39.46
CA ALA A 364 0.33 -23.15 -40.48
C ALA A 364 1.56 -22.44 -39.88
N GLU A 365 1.46 -21.93 -38.65
CA GLU A 365 2.59 -21.33 -37.95
C GLU A 365 3.66 -22.36 -37.58
N VAL A 366 3.24 -23.55 -37.14
CA VAL A 366 4.16 -24.67 -36.87
C VAL A 366 4.84 -25.13 -38.16
N GLU A 367 4.09 -25.27 -39.25
CA GLU A 367 4.60 -25.71 -40.55
C GLU A 367 5.64 -24.73 -41.12
N ALA A 368 5.56 -23.44 -40.77
CA ALA A 368 6.52 -22.42 -41.16
C ALA A 368 7.68 -22.23 -40.16
N ALA A 369 7.63 -22.87 -38.99
CA ALA A 369 8.60 -22.64 -37.91
C ALA A 369 9.83 -23.55 -38.01
N THR A 370 10.99 -23.02 -37.59
CA THR A 370 12.18 -23.81 -37.25
C THR A 370 12.21 -23.98 -35.73
N ILE A 371 12.13 -25.22 -35.24
CA ILE A 371 11.88 -25.51 -33.81
C ILE A 371 13.11 -26.20 -33.20
N PRO A 372 13.81 -25.57 -32.24
CA PRO A 372 15.04 -26.10 -31.66
C PRO A 372 14.91 -27.54 -31.19
N ILE A 373 15.93 -28.38 -31.43
CA ILE A 373 15.91 -29.82 -31.11
C ILE A 373 15.63 -30.14 -29.63
N SER A 374 15.87 -29.18 -28.73
CA SER A 374 15.60 -29.31 -27.30
C SER A 374 14.11 -29.24 -26.93
N VAL A 375 13.22 -28.97 -27.89
CA VAL A 375 11.77 -28.88 -27.63
C VAL A 375 11.11 -30.22 -27.88
N ASP A 376 10.59 -30.84 -26.82
CA ASP A 376 9.92 -32.16 -26.91
C ASP A 376 8.41 -32.05 -27.18
N PHE A 377 7.77 -30.93 -26.83
CA PHE A 377 6.34 -30.70 -27.00
C PHE A 377 6.03 -29.29 -27.52
N ILE A 378 4.97 -29.19 -28.33
CA ILE A 378 4.42 -27.93 -28.82
C ILE A 378 2.91 -27.89 -28.56
N GLN A 379 2.39 -26.70 -28.26
CA GLN A 379 0.96 -26.49 -28.06
C GLN A 379 0.45 -25.59 -29.17
N LEU A 380 -0.66 -25.98 -29.81
CA LEU A 380 -1.44 -25.11 -30.67
C LEU A 380 -2.61 -24.55 -29.88
N VAL A 381 -2.92 -23.26 -30.07
CA VAL A 381 -4.12 -22.61 -29.51
C VAL A 381 -5.28 -22.53 -30.50
N GLY A 382 -5.08 -23.01 -31.72
CA GLY A 382 -6.10 -23.16 -32.76
C GLY A 382 -5.57 -23.98 -33.95
N TYR A 383 -6.46 -24.44 -34.83
CA TYR A 383 -6.08 -25.19 -36.02
C TYR A 383 -5.72 -24.26 -37.18
N TYR A 384 -6.63 -23.33 -37.52
CA TYR A 384 -6.44 -22.30 -38.54
C TYR A 384 -6.03 -20.96 -37.92
N ALA A 385 -6.60 -20.61 -36.77
CA ALA A 385 -6.33 -19.37 -36.07
C ALA A 385 -6.55 -19.52 -34.55
N ALA A 386 -5.84 -18.72 -33.76
CA ALA A 386 -5.94 -18.78 -32.31
C ALA A 386 -7.40 -18.59 -31.84
N GLY A 387 -7.89 -19.53 -31.01
CA GLY A 387 -9.24 -19.47 -30.44
C GLY A 387 -10.34 -20.09 -31.29
N ASP A 388 -10.03 -20.74 -32.42
CA ASP A 388 -11.02 -21.46 -33.22
C ASP A 388 -11.54 -22.77 -32.58
N GLY A 389 -10.90 -23.22 -31.48
CA GLY A 389 -11.22 -24.45 -30.75
C GLY A 389 -10.37 -25.66 -31.16
N GLY A 390 -9.60 -25.54 -32.23
CA GLY A 390 -8.75 -26.59 -32.80
C GLY A 390 -7.35 -26.68 -32.18
N GLY A 391 -7.13 -26.04 -31.04
CA GLY A 391 -5.86 -26.13 -30.33
C GLY A 391 -5.58 -27.54 -29.80
N ALA A 392 -4.33 -27.98 -29.84
CA ALA A 392 -3.94 -29.32 -29.42
C ALA A 392 -2.46 -29.39 -29.02
N LEU A 393 -2.13 -30.35 -28.16
CA LEU A 393 -0.75 -30.66 -27.78
C LEU A 393 -0.16 -31.67 -28.76
N TYR A 394 1.06 -31.42 -29.24
CA TYR A 394 1.84 -32.35 -30.04
C TYR A 394 3.19 -32.64 -29.38
N LYS A 395 3.71 -33.85 -29.59
CA LYS A 395 5.03 -34.29 -29.12
C LYS A 395 5.96 -34.55 -30.31
N ARG A 396 7.26 -34.32 -30.15
CA ARG A 396 8.26 -34.61 -31.19
C ARG A 396 8.39 -36.11 -31.42
N VAL A 397 8.51 -36.52 -32.67
CA VAL A 397 8.80 -37.90 -33.08
C VAL A 397 9.95 -37.93 -34.09
N THR A 398 10.65 -39.06 -34.13
CA THR A 398 11.87 -39.23 -34.96
C THR A 398 11.57 -39.63 -36.40
N SER A 399 10.34 -40.02 -36.71
CA SER A 399 9.88 -40.38 -38.06
C SER A 399 8.42 -39.98 -38.28
N GLU A 400 8.01 -39.86 -39.54
CA GLU A 400 6.65 -39.49 -39.92
C GLU A 400 5.62 -40.50 -39.40
N PRO A 401 4.59 -40.06 -38.64
CA PRO A 401 3.49 -40.94 -38.26
C PRO A 401 2.64 -41.39 -39.46
N SER A 402 2.12 -42.62 -39.45
CA SER A 402 1.29 -43.17 -40.54
C SER A 402 -0.15 -42.64 -40.57
N HIS A 403 -0.58 -41.92 -39.54
CA HIS A 403 -1.93 -41.39 -39.38
C HIS A 403 -1.98 -39.87 -39.62
N ALA A 404 -3.18 -39.31 -39.72
CA ALA A 404 -3.38 -37.90 -40.05
C ALA A 404 -3.16 -36.90 -38.88
N GLY A 405 -3.15 -37.34 -37.62
CA GLY A 405 -2.86 -36.47 -36.46
C GLY A 405 -1.37 -36.17 -36.31
N LYS A 406 -0.79 -35.53 -37.31
CA LYS A 406 0.64 -35.19 -37.41
C LYS A 406 0.85 -33.80 -38.03
N ILE A 407 1.97 -33.17 -37.71
CA ILE A 407 2.44 -31.92 -38.31
C ILE A 407 3.95 -32.04 -38.59
N GLN A 408 4.43 -31.45 -39.68
CA GLN A 408 5.86 -31.28 -39.94
C GLN A 408 6.21 -29.80 -39.84
N SER A 409 7.27 -29.45 -39.10
CA SER A 409 7.81 -28.09 -39.08
C SER A 409 8.77 -27.85 -40.25
N ALA A 410 9.09 -26.57 -40.54
CA ALA A 410 9.93 -26.19 -41.67
C ALA A 410 11.37 -26.75 -41.59
N ASP A 411 11.82 -27.09 -40.38
CA ASP A 411 13.09 -27.78 -40.13
C ASP A 411 13.07 -29.29 -40.44
N GLY A 412 11.93 -29.82 -40.88
CA GLY A 412 11.72 -31.23 -41.20
C GLY A 412 11.36 -32.12 -40.00
N SER A 413 11.28 -31.56 -38.79
CA SER A 413 10.89 -32.32 -37.58
C SER A 413 9.43 -32.74 -37.63
N TRP A 414 9.14 -33.95 -37.16
CA TRP A 414 7.79 -34.49 -37.09
C TRP A 414 7.19 -34.37 -35.69
N TRP A 415 5.90 -34.04 -35.65
CA TRP A 415 5.13 -33.83 -34.43
C TRP A 415 3.86 -34.68 -34.46
N GLU A 416 3.67 -35.53 -33.44
CA GLU A 416 2.50 -36.41 -33.30
C GLU A 416 1.51 -35.79 -32.31
N LEU A 417 0.21 -35.83 -32.64
CA LEU A 417 -0.86 -35.40 -31.73
C LEU A 417 -0.80 -36.22 -30.43
N ALA A 418 -0.69 -35.52 -29.29
CA ALA A 418 -0.56 -36.09 -27.96
C ALA A 418 -1.79 -35.83 -27.06
N ASP A 419 -2.75 -35.04 -27.55
CA ASP A 419 -4.00 -34.77 -26.83
C ASP A 419 -4.88 -36.04 -26.76
N GLN A 420 -5.42 -36.33 -25.57
CA GLN A 420 -6.34 -37.45 -25.36
C GLN A 420 -7.76 -37.13 -25.83
N ASP A 421 -8.04 -35.85 -25.99
CA ASP A 421 -9.36 -35.27 -25.99
C ASP A 421 -9.71 -34.86 -27.43
N LEU A 422 -9.93 -35.85 -28.28
CA LEU A 422 -9.95 -35.74 -29.76
C LEU A 422 -11.17 -34.98 -30.30
N ARG A 423 -11.12 -33.65 -30.26
CA ARG A 423 -12.13 -32.78 -30.87
C ARG A 423 -12.00 -32.77 -32.39
N VAL A 424 -13.12 -32.71 -33.09
CA VAL A 424 -13.14 -32.61 -34.56
C VAL A 424 -12.43 -31.34 -35.06
N GLU A 425 -12.42 -30.27 -34.27
CA GLU A 425 -11.72 -29.01 -34.55
C GLU A 425 -10.20 -29.20 -34.64
N ILE A 426 -9.62 -30.14 -33.89
CA ILE A 426 -8.17 -30.45 -33.94
C ILE A 426 -7.77 -31.02 -35.30
N PHE A 427 -8.75 -31.51 -36.06
CA PHE A 427 -8.55 -32.03 -37.41
C PHE A 427 -8.98 -31.03 -38.49
N GLY A 428 -9.42 -29.83 -38.10
CA GLY A 428 -9.80 -28.75 -39.01
C GLY A 428 -11.30 -28.58 -39.23
N ALA A 429 -12.17 -29.20 -38.42
CA ALA A 429 -13.60 -28.90 -38.49
C ALA A 429 -13.84 -27.48 -37.96
N LYS A 430 -14.60 -26.66 -38.68
CA LYS A 430 -14.89 -25.28 -38.29
C LYS A 430 -16.10 -25.18 -37.37
N GLY A 431 -17.14 -25.97 -37.65
CA GLY A 431 -18.37 -25.91 -36.87
C GLY A 431 -19.16 -24.60 -37.08
N ASP A 432 -19.05 -23.97 -38.25
CA ASP A 432 -19.73 -22.70 -38.60
C ASP A 432 -21.10 -22.89 -39.28
N GLY A 433 -21.50 -24.14 -39.55
CA GLY A 433 -22.75 -24.54 -40.19
C GLY A 433 -22.79 -24.33 -41.70
N LEU A 434 -21.68 -23.86 -42.29
CA LEU A 434 -21.59 -23.41 -43.68
C LEU A 434 -20.45 -24.11 -44.43
N THR A 435 -19.28 -24.22 -43.82
CA THR A 435 -18.11 -24.89 -44.38
C THR A 435 -18.28 -26.39 -44.27
N ASP A 436 -17.93 -27.13 -45.32
CA ASP A 436 -17.93 -28.60 -45.30
C ASP A 436 -16.82 -29.14 -44.37
N ASP A 437 -17.25 -29.77 -43.29
CA ASP A 437 -16.41 -30.36 -42.25
C ASP A 437 -16.19 -31.87 -42.45
N ALA A 438 -16.72 -32.45 -43.55
CA ALA A 438 -16.73 -33.90 -43.75
C ALA A 438 -15.33 -34.53 -43.78
N ASP A 439 -14.34 -33.86 -44.38
CA ASP A 439 -12.95 -34.34 -44.42
C ASP A 439 -12.31 -34.34 -43.04
N ALA A 440 -12.51 -33.28 -42.26
CA ALA A 440 -11.95 -33.15 -40.92
C ALA A 440 -12.55 -34.17 -39.96
N ILE A 441 -13.87 -34.38 -40.02
CA ILE A 441 -14.57 -35.33 -39.15
C ILE A 441 -14.24 -36.78 -39.54
N GLU A 442 -14.12 -37.09 -40.84
CA GLU A 442 -13.66 -38.40 -41.29
C GLU A 442 -12.23 -38.68 -40.82
N THR A 443 -11.35 -37.68 -40.91
CA THR A 443 -9.97 -37.75 -40.42
C THR A 443 -9.92 -38.00 -38.90
N ALA A 444 -10.70 -37.25 -38.12
CA ALA A 444 -10.82 -37.42 -36.67
C ALA A 444 -11.30 -38.83 -36.31
N THR A 445 -12.32 -39.31 -37.03
CA THR A 445 -12.92 -40.63 -36.82
C THR A 445 -11.94 -41.75 -37.10
N ASN A 446 -11.22 -41.68 -38.22
CA ASN A 446 -10.22 -42.69 -38.57
C ASN A 446 -9.05 -42.68 -37.59
N TYR A 447 -8.61 -41.49 -37.14
CA TYR A 447 -7.57 -41.35 -36.14
C TYR A 447 -7.98 -41.94 -34.78
N ALA A 448 -9.22 -41.71 -34.35
CA ALA A 448 -9.77 -42.24 -33.10
C ALA A 448 -10.01 -43.76 -33.16
N ALA A 449 -10.54 -44.27 -34.28
CA ALA A 449 -10.79 -45.71 -34.48
C ALA A 449 -9.49 -46.53 -34.37
N ALA A 450 -8.39 -46.04 -34.95
CA ALA A 450 -7.08 -46.68 -34.83
C ALA A 450 -6.55 -46.78 -33.39
N ARG A 451 -7.12 -46.00 -32.45
CA ARG A 451 -6.72 -45.92 -31.04
C ARG A 451 -7.78 -46.38 -30.05
N GLY A 452 -8.97 -46.79 -30.51
CA GLY A 452 -10.12 -47.07 -29.64
C GLY A 452 -10.59 -45.86 -28.82
N ALA A 453 -10.40 -44.66 -29.37
CA ALA A 453 -10.67 -43.40 -28.68
C ALA A 453 -12.06 -42.83 -29.03
N THR A 454 -12.47 -41.81 -28.27
CA THR A 454 -13.71 -41.08 -28.51
C THR A 454 -13.45 -39.80 -29.30
N VAL A 455 -14.22 -39.58 -30.36
CA VAL A 455 -14.27 -38.30 -31.08
C VAL A 455 -15.23 -37.36 -30.36
N LEU A 456 -14.78 -36.13 -30.12
CA LEU A 456 -15.54 -35.12 -29.40
C LEU A 456 -16.03 -34.03 -30.36
N PHE A 457 -17.28 -33.61 -30.18
CA PHE A 457 -17.89 -32.50 -30.87
C PHE A 457 -18.20 -31.40 -29.87
N ASP A 458 -17.67 -30.20 -30.10
CA ASP A 458 -18.08 -29.04 -29.32
C ASP A 458 -19.44 -28.55 -29.83
N ALA A 459 -20.21 -27.84 -28.99
CA ALA A 459 -21.57 -27.38 -29.31
C ALA A 459 -21.62 -26.31 -30.42
N LYS A 460 -21.36 -26.74 -31.66
CA LYS A 460 -21.23 -25.96 -32.89
C LYS A 460 -22.02 -26.60 -34.04
N GLY A 461 -22.06 -25.94 -35.21
CA GLY A 461 -22.77 -26.45 -36.37
C GLY A 461 -21.85 -27.06 -37.41
N TYR A 462 -21.91 -28.37 -37.62
CA TYR A 462 -21.05 -29.04 -38.60
C TYR A 462 -21.84 -29.38 -39.86
N PHE A 463 -21.39 -28.85 -41.00
CA PHE A 463 -21.98 -29.20 -42.30
C PHE A 463 -21.21 -30.35 -42.92
N LEU A 464 -21.95 -31.34 -43.43
CA LEU A 464 -21.39 -32.49 -44.13
C LEU A 464 -21.93 -32.53 -45.57
N SER A 465 -21.04 -32.43 -46.56
CA SER A 465 -21.42 -32.64 -47.96
C SER A 465 -21.73 -34.11 -48.29
N ARG A 466 -21.23 -35.05 -47.47
CA ARG A 466 -21.34 -36.50 -47.70
C ARG A 466 -21.46 -37.30 -46.41
N THR A 467 -21.85 -38.56 -46.54
CA THR A 467 -21.83 -39.53 -45.43
C THR A 467 -20.40 -39.96 -45.12
N ILE A 468 -20.03 -39.89 -43.83
CA ILE A 468 -18.75 -40.38 -43.32
C ILE A 468 -18.87 -41.88 -43.04
N LYS A 469 -17.95 -42.66 -43.61
CA LYS A 469 -17.80 -44.10 -43.34
C LYS A 469 -16.48 -44.31 -42.61
N PRO A 470 -16.50 -44.69 -41.32
CA PRO A 470 -15.27 -45.02 -40.61
C PRO A 470 -14.50 -46.12 -41.35
N ALA A 471 -13.17 -46.01 -41.40
CA ALA A 471 -12.33 -47.07 -41.92
C ALA A 471 -12.54 -48.38 -41.13
N PRO A 472 -12.39 -49.57 -41.75
CA PRO A 472 -12.51 -50.85 -41.03
C PRO A 472 -11.53 -50.92 -39.87
N GLY A 473 -12.02 -51.07 -38.64
CA GLY A 473 -11.21 -51.06 -37.42
C GLY A 473 -12.05 -51.23 -36.15
N PRO A 474 -11.42 -51.26 -34.96
CA PRO A 474 -12.16 -51.22 -33.70
C PRO A 474 -12.98 -49.92 -33.63
N TRP A 475 -14.17 -50.04 -33.05
CA TRP A 475 -15.18 -48.98 -32.98
C TRP A 475 -14.60 -47.65 -32.46
N ALA A 476 -14.92 -46.53 -33.11
CA ALA A 476 -14.76 -45.20 -32.52
C ALA A 476 -16.11 -44.78 -31.90
N THR A 477 -16.08 -44.17 -30.72
CA THR A 477 -17.28 -43.57 -30.11
C THR A 477 -17.31 -42.09 -30.41
N TRP A 478 -18.49 -41.51 -30.62
CA TRP A 478 -18.66 -40.07 -30.82
C TRP A 478 -19.41 -39.50 -29.61
N ARG A 479 -18.96 -38.37 -29.05
CA ARG A 479 -19.59 -37.69 -27.91
C ARG A 479 -19.56 -36.17 -28.07
N TRP A 480 -20.49 -35.46 -27.44
CA TRP A 480 -20.51 -33.99 -27.41
C TRP A 480 -19.97 -33.45 -26.08
N ARG A 481 -19.18 -32.39 -26.10
CA ARG A 481 -18.64 -31.70 -24.90
C ARG A 481 -19.60 -30.63 -24.38
N GLY A 482 -19.66 -30.47 -23.05
CA GLY A 482 -20.37 -29.35 -22.40
C GLY A 482 -21.72 -29.67 -21.78
N VAL A 483 -21.98 -30.94 -21.42
CA VAL A 483 -23.17 -31.31 -20.64
C VAL A 483 -22.74 -31.82 -19.26
N GLU A 484 -22.54 -30.90 -18.31
CA GLU A 484 -22.32 -31.24 -16.89
C GLU A 484 -23.62 -31.45 -16.11
N THR A 485 -24.78 -31.43 -16.76
CA THR A 485 -26.04 -31.84 -16.14
C THR A 485 -26.87 -32.65 -17.13
N GLY A 486 -26.89 -33.97 -16.94
CA GLY A 486 -28.06 -34.81 -17.20
C GLY A 486 -28.58 -35.02 -18.62
N ASN A 487 -28.05 -34.37 -19.65
CA ASN A 487 -28.65 -34.42 -21.00
C ASN A 487 -27.66 -34.97 -22.04
N HIS A 488 -27.79 -36.25 -22.38
CA HIS A 488 -26.96 -36.90 -23.39
C HIS A 488 -27.38 -36.47 -24.81
N ALA A 489 -26.41 -36.21 -25.69
CA ALA A 489 -26.67 -35.81 -27.07
C ALA A 489 -27.02 -37.02 -27.97
N THR A 490 -28.18 -36.93 -28.62
CA THR A 490 -28.73 -37.91 -29.58
C THR A 490 -28.06 -37.80 -30.96
N MET A 491 -27.65 -38.94 -31.53
CA MET A 491 -27.16 -39.03 -32.92
C MET A 491 -28.33 -39.24 -33.88
N ALA A 492 -28.56 -38.31 -34.82
CA ALA A 492 -29.45 -38.53 -35.96
C ALA A 492 -28.61 -38.78 -37.22
N HIS A 493 -28.48 -40.04 -37.63
CA HIS A 493 -27.99 -40.37 -38.95
C HIS A 493 -29.09 -40.07 -39.98
N SER A 494 -28.80 -39.32 -41.03
CA SER A 494 -29.63 -39.31 -42.24
C SER A 494 -28.78 -39.73 -43.43
N LEU A 495 -29.25 -40.75 -44.14
CA LEU A 495 -28.58 -41.27 -45.34
C LEU A 495 -29.20 -40.62 -46.59
N HIS A 496 -28.50 -39.57 -47.04
CA HIS A 496 -28.35 -39.02 -48.42
C HIS A 496 -29.37 -37.99 -48.98
N PRO A 497 -28.94 -37.06 -49.86
CA PRO A 497 -27.70 -36.28 -49.91
C PRO A 497 -27.96 -34.80 -49.56
N GLY A 498 -27.02 -34.18 -48.86
CA GLY A 498 -27.00 -32.74 -48.61
C GLY A 498 -27.78 -32.33 -47.37
N THR A 499 -27.05 -31.75 -46.42
CA THR A 499 -27.56 -31.00 -45.25
C THR A 499 -27.66 -31.81 -43.95
N MET A 500 -26.53 -31.92 -43.23
CA MET A 500 -26.55 -31.97 -41.77
C MET A 500 -26.42 -30.54 -41.27
N ILE A 501 -27.48 -29.97 -40.70
CA ILE A 501 -27.44 -28.69 -39.98
C ILE A 501 -27.60 -29.00 -38.51
N VAL A 502 -26.54 -28.79 -37.74
CA VAL A 502 -26.64 -28.66 -36.28
C VAL A 502 -26.51 -27.16 -36.01
N THR A 503 -27.44 -26.53 -35.31
CA THR A 503 -27.28 -25.13 -34.86
C THR A 503 -27.56 -25.06 -33.37
N LYS A 504 -26.76 -24.27 -32.65
CA LYS A 504 -27.13 -23.78 -31.33
C LYS A 504 -27.80 -22.42 -31.48
N GLY A 505 -29.10 -22.37 -31.21
CA GLY A 505 -29.81 -21.12 -30.99
C GLY A 505 -31.11 -21.00 -31.78
N ALA A 506 -32.19 -20.79 -31.03
CA ALA A 506 -33.53 -20.39 -31.48
C ALA A 506 -34.39 -21.50 -32.13
N TYR A 507 -34.97 -22.30 -31.23
CA TYR A 507 -36.25 -23.00 -31.36
C TYR A 507 -36.25 -24.38 -32.04
N ASN A 508 -36.55 -25.39 -31.22
CA ASN A 508 -36.88 -26.80 -31.49
C ASN A 508 -35.69 -27.78 -31.49
N ALA A 509 -35.39 -28.39 -30.33
CA ALA A 509 -34.53 -29.57 -30.21
C ALA A 509 -35.37 -30.79 -29.79
N LEU A 510 -35.16 -31.93 -30.47
CA LEU A 510 -35.71 -33.25 -30.14
C LEU A 510 -34.69 -33.97 -29.24
N GLU A 511 -35.12 -34.46 -28.08
CA GLU A 511 -34.28 -35.22 -27.15
C GLU A 511 -34.74 -36.68 -27.12
N VAL A 512 -33.81 -37.61 -27.35
CA VAL A 512 -34.04 -39.05 -27.14
C VAL A 512 -32.98 -39.53 -26.16
N ASP A 513 -33.40 -39.86 -24.93
CA ASP A 513 -32.49 -40.09 -23.81
C ASP A 513 -31.71 -41.40 -23.95
N PHE A 514 -32.34 -42.49 -24.39
CA PHE A 514 -31.66 -43.77 -24.61
C PHE A 514 -32.24 -44.56 -25.80
N LEU A 515 -31.36 -44.94 -26.73
CA LEU A 515 -31.64 -45.91 -27.80
C LEU A 515 -30.72 -47.13 -27.60
N GLN A 516 -31.27 -48.22 -27.07
CA GLN A 516 -30.52 -49.47 -26.91
C GLN A 516 -30.97 -50.47 -27.97
N PHE A 517 -30.01 -50.95 -28.76
CA PHE A 517 -30.23 -52.07 -29.66
C PHE A 517 -29.68 -53.32 -29.00
N SER A 518 -30.57 -54.29 -28.70
CA SER A 518 -30.17 -55.67 -28.44
C SER A 518 -30.67 -56.56 -29.57
N ASN A 519 -30.16 -57.78 -29.64
CA ASN A 519 -30.48 -58.71 -30.72
C ASN A 519 -31.97 -59.05 -30.78
N GLU A 520 -32.70 -58.89 -29.67
CA GLU A 520 -34.06 -59.41 -29.49
C GLU A 520 -35.11 -58.37 -29.03
N ASN A 521 -34.72 -57.19 -28.51
CA ASN A 521 -35.68 -56.16 -28.11
C ASN A 521 -35.19 -54.73 -28.35
N PHE A 522 -36.15 -53.85 -28.67
CA PHE A 522 -36.01 -52.41 -28.83
C PHE A 522 -36.82 -51.71 -27.73
N SER A 523 -36.16 -50.91 -26.88
CA SER A 523 -36.83 -50.03 -25.91
C SER A 523 -36.41 -48.58 -26.14
N VAL A 524 -37.37 -47.68 -25.99
CA VAL A 524 -37.16 -46.23 -25.93
C VAL A 524 -37.68 -45.77 -24.58
N GLU A 525 -36.79 -45.31 -23.72
CA GLU A 525 -37.13 -44.64 -22.47
C GLU A 525 -36.81 -43.15 -22.63
N GLY A 526 -37.80 -42.29 -22.37
CA GLY A 526 -37.67 -40.83 -22.40
C GLY A 526 -37.61 -40.21 -23.80
N ILE A 527 -38.71 -39.59 -24.24
CA ILE A 527 -38.71 -38.63 -25.37
C ILE A 527 -39.29 -37.31 -24.84
N SER A 528 -38.50 -36.24 -24.86
CA SER A 528 -38.87 -34.89 -24.43
C SER A 528 -38.76 -33.90 -25.59
N PHE A 529 -39.72 -32.98 -25.67
CA PHE A 529 -39.73 -31.86 -26.61
C PHE A 529 -39.63 -30.55 -25.80
N LEU A 530 -38.53 -29.80 -25.93
CA LEU A 530 -38.35 -28.53 -25.23
C LEU A 530 -38.82 -27.35 -26.10
N ASN A 531 -39.73 -26.52 -25.55
CA ASN A 531 -40.22 -25.25 -26.11
C ASN A 531 -40.93 -25.31 -27.48
N ALA A 532 -41.92 -26.20 -27.64
CA ALA A 532 -42.87 -26.10 -28.76
C ALA A 532 -43.87 -24.95 -28.54
N THR A 533 -43.85 -23.91 -29.38
CA THR A 533 -44.97 -22.95 -29.46
C THR A 533 -46.08 -23.54 -30.36
N PRO A 534 -47.37 -23.26 -30.07
CA PRO A 534 -48.47 -24.18 -30.42
C PRO A 534 -48.93 -24.18 -31.89
N ASP A 535 -48.22 -23.48 -32.79
CA ASP A 535 -48.78 -23.07 -34.08
C ASP A 535 -48.06 -23.63 -35.32
N TYR A 536 -47.24 -24.68 -35.18
CA TYR A 536 -46.63 -25.35 -36.33
C TYR A 536 -47.06 -26.82 -36.45
N THR A 537 -47.63 -27.17 -37.60
CA THR A 537 -47.81 -28.55 -38.05
C THR A 537 -46.47 -29.08 -38.59
N SER A 538 -45.61 -29.58 -37.71
CA SER A 538 -44.42 -30.32 -38.14
C SER A 538 -44.67 -31.82 -38.01
N SER A 539 -44.75 -32.51 -39.15
CA SER A 539 -44.74 -33.97 -39.23
C SER A 539 -43.31 -34.46 -39.00
N THR A 540 -43.00 -34.96 -37.80
CA THR A 540 -41.67 -35.55 -37.54
C THR A 540 -41.76 -37.06 -37.76
N ALA A 541 -41.06 -37.56 -38.78
CA ALA A 541 -40.95 -39.00 -39.04
C ALA A 541 -39.68 -39.55 -38.36
N ILE A 542 -39.86 -40.46 -37.41
CA ILE A 542 -38.77 -41.30 -36.91
C ILE A 542 -38.71 -42.51 -37.85
N ILE A 543 -37.62 -42.65 -38.61
CA ILE A 543 -37.39 -43.81 -39.49
C ILE A 543 -36.30 -44.67 -38.84
N VAL A 544 -36.66 -45.85 -38.35
CA VAL A 544 -35.72 -46.86 -37.86
C VAL A 544 -35.50 -47.88 -38.96
N THR A 545 -34.26 -48.02 -39.46
CA THR A 545 -33.87 -49.11 -40.36
C THR A 545 -32.82 -49.98 -39.70
N ARG A 546 -33.07 -51.29 -39.60
CA ARG A 546 -32.03 -52.29 -39.26
C ARG A 546 -31.28 -52.67 -40.53
N GLY A 547 -29.95 -52.77 -40.42
CA GLY A 547 -29.12 -53.41 -41.43
C GLY A 547 -29.50 -54.89 -41.56
N GLU A 548 -29.70 -55.29 -42.82
CA GLU A 548 -29.79 -56.67 -43.31
C GLU A 548 -31.06 -57.49 -42.94
N SER A 549 -32.01 -57.45 -43.89
CA SER A 549 -32.94 -58.53 -44.31
C SER A 549 -34.26 -58.83 -43.57
N ASN A 550 -34.63 -58.17 -42.47
CA ASN A 550 -36.02 -58.27 -41.95
C ASN A 550 -36.46 -56.97 -41.28
N GLN A 551 -37.33 -56.22 -41.95
CA GLN A 551 -37.70 -54.85 -41.58
C GLN A 551 -39.04 -54.83 -40.83
N ARG A 552 -39.06 -54.24 -39.63
CA ARG A 552 -40.29 -53.84 -38.91
C ARG A 552 -40.28 -52.33 -38.72
N TYR A 553 -41.39 -51.67 -39.02
CA TYR A 553 -41.48 -50.21 -39.07
C TYR A 553 -42.49 -49.66 -38.06
N ILE A 554 -42.11 -48.61 -37.36
CA ILE A 554 -43.04 -47.67 -36.72
C ILE A 554 -42.94 -46.39 -37.53
N SER A 555 -44.04 -45.95 -38.17
CA SER A 555 -44.03 -44.70 -38.93
C SER A 555 -44.89 -43.62 -38.25
N GLY A 556 -44.20 -42.59 -37.76
CA GLY A 556 -44.74 -41.27 -37.45
C GLY A 556 -45.41 -41.08 -36.08
N PHE A 557 -45.16 -39.91 -35.48
CA PHE A 557 -45.94 -39.34 -34.38
C PHE A 557 -46.55 -38.01 -34.89
N GLU A 558 -47.87 -37.80 -34.73
CA GLU A 558 -48.55 -36.56 -35.12
C GLU A 558 -49.23 -35.93 -33.90
N PHE A 559 -48.95 -34.65 -33.63
CA PHE A 559 -49.66 -33.86 -32.61
C PHE A 559 -50.61 -32.88 -33.30
N ARG A 560 -51.89 -32.86 -32.92
CA ARG A 560 -52.88 -31.90 -33.43
C ARG A 560 -53.44 -31.04 -32.30
N LYS A 561 -53.44 -29.72 -32.48
CA LYS A 561 -54.17 -28.77 -31.61
C LYS A 561 -55.66 -28.87 -31.93
N VAL A 562 -56.50 -29.19 -30.93
CA VAL A 562 -57.95 -29.40 -31.16
C VAL A 562 -58.82 -28.19 -30.77
N SER A 563 -58.36 -27.26 -29.91
CA SER A 563 -59.02 -25.94 -29.77
C SER A 563 -58.18 -24.91 -28.98
N THR A 564 -58.62 -23.65 -28.96
CA THR A 564 -57.93 -22.48 -28.37
C THR A 564 -57.92 -22.41 -26.84
N SER A 565 -58.52 -23.36 -26.11
CA SER A 565 -58.50 -23.34 -24.64
C SER A 565 -58.38 -24.72 -23.95
N GLY A 566 -57.98 -25.76 -24.68
CA GLY A 566 -57.66 -27.08 -24.09
C GLY A 566 -56.86 -27.97 -25.05
N TYR A 567 -55.80 -28.60 -24.54
CA TYR A 567 -54.91 -29.46 -25.31
C TYR A 567 -55.39 -30.93 -25.27
N ALA A 568 -55.46 -31.58 -26.42
CA ALA A 568 -55.61 -33.03 -26.53
C ALA A 568 -54.52 -33.55 -27.47
N ALA A 569 -53.71 -34.50 -27.03
CA ALA A 569 -52.75 -35.20 -27.89
C ALA A 569 -53.39 -36.50 -28.40
N SER A 570 -53.39 -36.71 -29.72
CA SER A 570 -53.83 -37.97 -30.32
C SER A 570 -52.62 -38.71 -30.88
N PHE A 571 -52.32 -39.90 -30.37
CA PHE A 571 -51.27 -40.76 -30.90
C PHE A 571 -51.82 -41.61 -32.05
N ARG A 572 -51.09 -41.70 -33.16
CA ARG A 572 -51.39 -42.64 -34.24
C ARG A 572 -50.12 -43.42 -34.55
N PHE A 573 -50.17 -44.74 -34.43
CA PHE A 573 -49.08 -45.62 -34.82
C PHE A 573 -49.40 -46.17 -36.21
N VAL A 574 -48.81 -45.60 -37.25
CA VAL A 574 -49.00 -46.16 -38.60
C VAL A 574 -47.93 -47.23 -38.82
N GLY A 575 -48.29 -48.50 -38.68
CA GLY A 575 -47.48 -49.60 -39.23
C GLY A 575 -47.82 -49.77 -40.71
N LYS A 576 -46.82 -49.80 -41.60
CA LYS A 576 -47.01 -50.28 -42.98
C LYS A 576 -46.64 -51.77 -43.00
N ASN A 577 -47.56 -52.60 -43.48
CA ASN A 577 -47.38 -54.05 -43.60
C ASN A 577 -46.02 -54.40 -44.21
N VAL A 578 -45.21 -55.16 -43.47
CA VAL A 578 -44.17 -56.00 -44.06
C VAL A 578 -44.54 -57.41 -43.68
N THR A 579 -44.82 -58.23 -44.70
CA THR A 579 -45.05 -59.66 -44.54
C THR A 579 -43.75 -60.28 -44.03
N ASP A 580 -43.64 -60.58 -42.74
CA ASP A 580 -42.70 -61.61 -42.29
C ASP A 580 -43.43 -62.96 -42.31
N GLY A 581 -42.76 -63.99 -42.81
CA GLY A 581 -43.36 -65.30 -43.10
C GLY A 581 -43.73 -66.13 -41.86
N VAL A 582 -44.04 -65.51 -40.72
CA VAL A 582 -44.22 -66.20 -39.44
C VAL A 582 -45.39 -65.63 -38.63
N GLY A 583 -46.55 -65.48 -39.29
CA GLY A 583 -47.91 -65.36 -38.72
C GLY A 583 -48.06 -65.08 -37.22
N GLN A 584 -47.63 -63.92 -36.74
CA GLN A 584 -47.86 -63.45 -35.36
C GLN A 584 -48.42 -62.01 -35.41
N ASN A 585 -49.54 -61.79 -34.72
CA ASN A 585 -50.35 -60.57 -34.76
C ASN A 585 -49.58 -59.35 -34.22
N HIS A 586 -49.58 -58.24 -34.97
CA HIS A 586 -48.97 -56.98 -34.56
C HIS A 586 -50.03 -55.89 -34.33
N ILE A 587 -49.88 -55.13 -33.23
CA ILE A 587 -50.80 -54.06 -32.83
C ILE A 587 -50.78 -52.95 -33.88
N GLY A 588 -51.88 -52.77 -34.59
CA GLY A 588 -51.95 -51.93 -35.79
C GLY A 588 -52.32 -50.46 -35.55
N ASN A 589 -52.85 -50.10 -34.37
CA ASN A 589 -53.06 -48.70 -33.92
C ASN A 589 -53.55 -48.61 -32.46
N VAL A 590 -52.99 -47.69 -31.66
CA VAL A 590 -53.44 -47.34 -30.30
C VAL A 590 -53.68 -45.83 -30.24
N VAL A 591 -54.89 -45.40 -29.87
CA VAL A 591 -55.25 -43.98 -29.74
C VAL A 591 -55.72 -43.68 -28.33
N PHE A 592 -55.08 -42.70 -27.70
CA PHE A 592 -55.52 -42.11 -26.43
C PHE A 592 -56.18 -40.75 -26.67
N ASP A 593 -57.19 -40.40 -25.87
CA ASP A 593 -57.78 -39.06 -25.84
C ASP A 593 -57.97 -38.54 -24.40
N GLN A 594 -58.35 -37.26 -24.28
CA GLN A 594 -58.62 -36.58 -23.01
C GLN A 594 -57.46 -36.59 -21.99
N CYS A 595 -56.22 -36.61 -22.46
CA CYS A 595 -55.06 -36.52 -21.59
C CYS A 595 -54.90 -35.11 -21.02
N ASN A 596 -54.67 -35.00 -19.71
CA ASN A 596 -54.20 -33.76 -19.10
C ASN A 596 -52.70 -33.62 -19.32
N MET A 597 -52.31 -32.48 -19.89
CA MET A 597 -50.92 -32.10 -20.10
C MET A 597 -50.53 -31.06 -19.05
N THR A 598 -49.52 -31.35 -18.24
CA THR A 598 -48.90 -30.37 -17.34
C THR A 598 -47.47 -30.10 -17.80
N ASN A 599 -47.15 -28.84 -18.04
CA ASN A 599 -45.81 -28.41 -18.43
C ASN A 599 -44.96 -28.20 -17.17
N GLY A 600 -44.06 -29.14 -16.89
CA GLY A 600 -43.23 -29.18 -15.68
C GLY A 600 -41.86 -28.52 -15.86
N GLY A 601 -41.75 -27.51 -16.71
CA GLY A 601 -40.54 -26.72 -16.93
C GLY A 601 -39.52 -27.35 -17.88
N ILE A 602 -39.35 -28.68 -17.90
CA ILE A 602 -38.35 -29.37 -18.77
C ILE A 602 -38.96 -30.62 -19.45
N GLY A 603 -40.28 -30.80 -19.41
CA GLY A 603 -40.94 -31.91 -20.10
C GLY A 603 -42.47 -31.85 -20.01
N ILE A 604 -43.12 -32.58 -20.92
CA ILE A 604 -44.58 -32.75 -20.95
C ILE A 604 -44.93 -34.10 -20.32
N SER A 605 -45.60 -34.09 -19.17
CA SER A 605 -46.17 -35.30 -18.58
C SER A 605 -47.65 -35.43 -18.91
N LEU A 606 -48.07 -36.63 -19.33
CA LEU A 606 -49.47 -36.97 -19.60
C LEU A 606 -50.05 -37.71 -18.42
N SER A 607 -51.20 -37.24 -17.92
CA SER A 607 -51.94 -37.92 -16.86
C SER A 607 -53.43 -37.97 -17.19
N LYS A 608 -54.14 -38.94 -16.62
CA LYS A 608 -55.59 -39.13 -16.81
C LYS A 608 -56.02 -39.32 -18.28
N CYS A 609 -55.21 -40.00 -19.09
CA CYS A 609 -55.58 -40.37 -20.45
C CYS A 609 -56.65 -41.45 -20.47
N SER A 610 -57.61 -41.33 -21.37
CA SER A 610 -58.58 -42.38 -21.67
C SER A 610 -58.16 -43.11 -22.94
N LEU A 611 -58.11 -44.44 -22.92
CA LEU A 611 -57.88 -45.22 -24.14
C LEU A 611 -59.15 -45.15 -24.99
N LYS A 612 -59.05 -44.51 -26.15
CA LYS A 612 -60.20 -44.32 -27.04
C LYS A 612 -60.46 -45.53 -27.92
N SER A 613 -59.38 -46.14 -28.46
CA SER A 613 -59.48 -47.37 -29.24
C SER A 613 -58.13 -48.06 -29.42
N ILE A 614 -58.14 -49.38 -29.41
CA ILE A 614 -57.09 -50.23 -29.96
C ILE A 614 -57.68 -51.02 -31.13
N ARG A 615 -57.00 -51.04 -32.27
CA ARG A 615 -57.26 -52.02 -33.32
C ARG A 615 -56.10 -52.99 -33.43
N PHE A 616 -56.41 -54.26 -33.23
CA PHE A 616 -55.59 -55.37 -33.70
C PHE A 616 -55.88 -55.54 -35.18
N LEU A 617 -54.85 -55.69 -36.01
CA LEU A 617 -55.00 -56.07 -37.42
C LEU A 617 -54.76 -57.57 -37.55
#